data_AF-A0A6M3LLX8-F1
#
_entry.id   AF-A0A6M3LLX8-F1
#
_cell.length_a   1.000
_cell.length_b   1.000
_cell.length_c   1.000
_cell.angle_alpha   90.00
_cell.angle_beta   90.00
_cell.angle_gamma   90.00
#
_symmetry.space_group_name_H-M   'P 1'
#
loop_
_entity.id
_entity.type
_entity.pdbx_description
1 polymer ?
#
loop_
_entity_poly.entity_id
_entity_poly.type
_entity_poly.pdbx_seq_one_letter_code
_entity_poly.pdbx_strand_id
1 'polypeptide(L)' 'MFRCELCKKVIGPGIPSYKKVIETREKIYQIKDKETKKVKETKGTEIVKEISVCSSCIYK' A
#
# COMPACT_ATOMS: atom_id res chain seq x y z
N MET A 1 -17.41 1.48 -12.65
CA MET A 1 -17.69 0.06 -12.33
C MET A 1 -16.34 -0.63 -12.18
N PHE A 2 -16.09 -1.35 -11.09
CA PHE A 2 -14.81 -2.05 -10.89
C PHE A 2 -15.05 -3.42 -10.25
N ARG A 3 -14.08 -4.33 -10.35
CA ARG A 3 -14.19 -5.66 -9.73
C ARG A 3 -13.35 -5.68 -8.46
N CYS A 4 -13.97 -6.06 -7.34
CA CYS A 4 -13.23 -6.28 -6.09
C CYS A 4 -12.23 -7.42 -6.26
N GLU A 5 -10.97 -7.20 -5.96
CA GLU A 5 -9.93 -8.22 -6.09
C GLU A 5 -10.01 -9.30 -4.99
N LEU A 6 -10.63 -9.01 -3.85
CA LEU A 6 -10.87 -9.98 -2.77
C LEU A 6 -12.08 -10.89 -3.04
N CYS A 7 -13.26 -10.31 -3.23
CA CYS A 7 -14.50 -11.08 -3.35
C CYS A 7 -14.96 -11.32 -4.80
N LYS A 8 -14.21 -10.80 -5.79
CA LYS A 8 -14.47 -10.94 -7.24
C LYS A 8 -15.82 -10.42 -7.71
N LYS A 9 -16.58 -9.71 -6.86
CA LYS A 9 -17.85 -9.06 -7.22
C LYS A 9 -17.60 -7.82 -8.05
N VAL A 10 -18.46 -7.59 -9.03
CA VAL A 10 -18.46 -6.35 -9.82
C VAL A 10 -19.30 -5.32 -9.08
N ILE A 11 -18.72 -4.14 -8.89
CA ILE A 11 -19.29 -3.04 -8.12
C ILE A 11 -19.75 -1.97 -9.11
N GLY A 12 -21.04 -1.64 -9.00
CA GLY A 12 -21.74 -0.68 -9.85
C GLY A 12 -21.17 0.75 -9.79
N PRO A 13 -21.66 1.64 -10.66
CA PRO A 13 -21.35 3.06 -10.60
C PRO A 13 -21.85 3.68 -9.28
N GLY A 14 -21.15 4.69 -8.77
CA GLY A 14 -21.51 5.42 -7.53
C GLY A 14 -21.02 4.80 -6.22
N ILE A 15 -20.42 3.60 -6.25
CA ILE A 15 -19.85 2.96 -5.06
C ILE A 15 -18.32 3.16 -5.07
N PRO A 16 -17.72 3.69 -3.98
CA PRO A 16 -16.29 3.96 -3.94
C PRO A 16 -15.45 2.67 -3.91
N SER A 17 -14.28 2.74 -4.54
CA SER A 17 -13.22 1.74 -4.43
C SER A 17 -12.27 2.09 -3.30
N TYR A 18 -11.85 1.07 -2.54
CA TYR A 18 -10.86 1.22 -1.48
C TYR A 18 -9.58 0.48 -1.85
N LYS A 19 -8.43 0.97 -1.38
CA LYS A 19 -7.15 0.28 -1.50
C LYS A 19 -6.85 -0.48 -0.22
N LYS A 20 -6.48 -1.75 -0.35
CA LYS A 20 -5.98 -2.58 0.76
C LYS A 20 -4.54 -3.00 0.45
N VAL A 21 -3.63 -2.71 1.36
CA VAL A 21 -2.25 -3.20 1.30
C VAL A 21 -2.26 -4.70 1.56
N ILE A 22 -1.67 -5.47 0.66
CA ILE A 22 -1.56 -6.94 0.80
C ILE A 22 -0.12 -7.40 0.97
N GLU A 23 0.84 -6.58 0.58
CA GLU A 23 2.25 -6.93 0.67
C GLU A 23 3.04 -5.70 1.05
N THR A 24 3.80 -5.83 2.13
CA THR A 24 4.80 -4.87 2.57
C THR A 24 6.16 -5.54 2.61
N ARG A 25 7.21 -4.77 2.40
CA ARG A 25 8.60 -5.23 2.56
C ARG A 25 9.36 -4.29 3.47
N GLU A 26 10.32 -4.86 4.18
CA GLU A 26 11.30 -4.07 4.92
C GLU A 26 12.35 -3.52 3.95
N LYS A 27 12.68 -2.24 4.09
CA LYS A 27 13.71 -1.58 3.31
C LYS A 27 14.59 -0.74 4.22
N ILE A 28 15.88 -0.84 3.97
CA ILE A 28 16.88 0.00 4.62
C ILE A 28 17.08 1.23 3.74
N TYR A 29 16.74 2.40 4.28
CA TYR A 29 16.95 3.68 3.64
C TYR A 29 18.28 4.25 4.08
N GLN A 30 19.12 4.61 3.12
CA GLN A 30 20.36 5.31 3.38
C GLN A 30 20.14 6.81 3.23
N ILE A 31 20.14 7.53 4.35
CA ILE A 31 20.00 8.98 4.39
C ILE A 31 21.40 9.56 4.48
N LYS A 32 21.76 10.42 3.53
CA LYS A 32 23.02 11.19 3.57
C LYS A 32 22.78 12.49 4.33
N ASP A 33 23.42 12.64 5.49
CA ASP A 33 23.46 13.91 6.20
C ASP A 33 24.26 14.93 5.35
N LYS A 34 23.61 16.01 4.92
CA LYS A 34 24.24 17.04 4.07
C LYS A 34 25.40 17.77 4.76
N GLU A 35 25.36 17.91 6.08
CA GLU A 35 26.37 18.65 6.85
C GLU A 35 27.59 17.80 7.22
N THR A 36 27.38 16.54 7.61
CA THR A 36 28.45 15.66 8.11
C THR A 36 28.97 14.66 7.08
N LYS A 37 28.38 14.60 5.87
CA LYS A 37 28.67 13.61 4.81
C LYS A 37 28.59 12.14 5.28
N LYS A 38 27.98 11.87 6.43
CA LYS A 38 27.78 10.52 6.95
C LYS A 38 26.52 9.90 6.35
N VAL A 39 26.58 8.60 6.08
CA VAL A 39 25.43 7.81 5.65
C VAL A 39 24.82 7.18 6.90
N LYS A 40 23.57 7.50 7.20
CA LYS A 40 22.78 6.83 8.23
C LYS A 40 21.82 5.85 7.58
N GLU A 41 21.66 4.69 8.21
CA GLU A 41 20.74 3.66 7.76
C GLU A 41 19.50 3.66 8.65
N THR A 42 18.33 3.87 8.06
CA THR A 42 17.03 3.84 8.75
C THR A 42 16.20 2.71 8.18
N LYS A 43 15.67 1.84 9.04
CA LYS A 43 14.72 0.80 8.61
C LYS A 43 13.34 1.41 8.44
N GLY A 44 12.67 1.09 7.33
CA GLY A 44 11.28 1.44 7.10
C GLY A 44 10.54 0.34 6.36
N THR A 45 9.22 0.48 6.29
CA THR A 45 8.34 -0.48 5.64
C THR A 45 7.77 0.15 4.38
N GLU A 46 8.02 -0.45 3.21
CA GLU A 46 7.39 -0.04 1.95
C GLU A 46 6.17 -0.90 1.64
N ILE A 47 5.13 -0.25 1.13
CA ILE A 47 3.99 -0.92 0.50
C ILE A 47 4.45 -1.39 -0.88
N VAL A 48 4.46 -2.71 -1.10
CA VAL A 48 4.86 -3.33 -2.37
C VAL A 48 3.65 -3.53 -3.28
N LYS A 49 2.52 -3.91 -2.68
CA LYS A 49 1.33 -4.25 -3.44
C LYS A 49 0.06 -3.86 -2.71
N GLU A 50 -0.81 -3.20 -3.46
CA GLU A 50 -2.15 -2.81 -3.07
C GLU A 50 -3.16 -3.42 -4.03
N ILE A 51 -4.34 -3.74 -3.52
CA ILE A 51 -5.46 -4.21 -4.32
C ILE A 51 -6.70 -3.35 -4.10
N SER A 52 -7.55 -3.30 -5.12
CA SER A 52 -8.82 -2.58 -5.13
C SER A 52 -9.94 -3.45 -4.56
N VAL A 53 -10.59 -2.97 -3.51
CA VAL A 53 -11.58 -3.73 -2.74
C VAL A 53 -12.87 -2.93 -2.53
N CYS A 54 -13.99 -3.61 -2.29
CA CYS A 54 -15.23 -2.95 -1.86
C CYS A 54 -15.17 -2.51 -0.40
N SER A 55 -16.11 -1.63 -0.04
CA SER A 55 -16.39 -1.23 1.35
C SER A 55 -16.58 -2.42 2.30
N SER A 56 -17.18 -3.52 1.85
CA SER A 56 -17.35 -4.71 2.71
C SER A 56 -16.05 -5.50 2.92
N CYS A 57 -15.08 -5.39 2.01
CA CYS A 57 -13.85 -6.19 2.05
C CYS A 57 -12.66 -5.44 2.64
N ILE A 58 -12.74 -4.12 2.82
CA ILE A 58 -11.67 -3.36 3.48
C ILE A 58 -11.63 -3.64 4.99
N TYR A 59 -12.77 -3.88 5.64
CA TYR A 59 -12.86 -4.15 7.08
C TYR A 59 -12.79 -5.65 7.45
N LYS A 60 -12.66 -6.53 6.44
CA LYS A 60 -12.35 -7.95 6.64
C LYS A 60 -10.86 -8.15 6.62
#